data_AF-A0A4Q3RLM6-F1
#
_entry.id   AF-A0A4Q3RLM6-F1
#
_cell.length_a   1.000
_cell.length_b   1.000
_cell.length_c   1.000
_cell.angle_alpha   90.00
_cell.angle_beta   90.00
_cell.angle_gamma   90.00
#
_symmetry.space_group_name_H-M   'P 1'
#
loop_
_entity.id
_entity.type
_entity.pdbx_description
1 polymer ?
#
loop_
_entity_poly.entity_id
_entity_poly.type
_entity_poly.pdbx_seq_one_letter_code
_entity_poly.pdbx_strand_id
1 'polypeptide(L)'
;MRKLIAILPVLALIGLASCQKEPDFIDPNTVPASTSTTPLLVRSVQVDGNDSLVTTYAYDSSGRLVKKELTESSTVLESYRLVRNAS
;
A
#
# COMPACT_ATOMS: atom_id res chain seq x y z
N MET A 1 -29.04 -6.64 -37.78
CA MET A 1 -27.63 -6.92 -37.45
C MET A 1 -26.66 -5.74 -37.69
N ARG A 2 -27.12 -4.53 -38.10
CA ARG A 2 -26.26 -3.33 -38.24
C ARG A 2 -26.05 -2.52 -36.96
N LYS A 3 -26.88 -2.73 -35.92
CA LYS A 3 -26.80 -1.98 -34.65
C LYS A 3 -25.71 -2.48 -33.69
N LEU A 4 -25.17 -3.69 -33.90
CA LEU A 4 -24.10 -4.25 -33.06
C LEU A 4 -22.70 -3.72 -33.42
N ILE A 5 -22.49 -3.28 -34.66
CA ILE A 5 -21.18 -2.80 -35.14
C ILE A 5 -20.86 -1.40 -34.61
N ALA A 6 -21.87 -0.60 -34.26
CA ALA A 6 -21.69 0.75 -33.72
C ALA A 6 -21.31 0.79 -32.23
N ILE A 7 -21.39 -0.33 -31.50
CA ILE A 7 -21.15 -0.38 -30.05
C ILE A 7 -19.67 -0.67 -29.74
N LEU A 8 -18.99 -1.40 -30.64
CA LEU A 8 -17.59 -1.80 -30.48
C LEU A 8 -16.58 -0.64 -30.33
N PRO A 9 -16.66 0.48 -31.09
CA PRO A 9 -15.72 1.58 -30.92
C PRO A 9 -15.96 2.40 -29.65
N VAL A 10 -17.21 2.47 -29.15
CA VAL A 10 -17.55 3.20 -27.91
C VAL A 10 -17.03 2.44 -26.69
N LEU A 11 -17.11 1.11 -26.70
CA LEU A 11 -16.57 0.27 -25.62
C LEU A 11 -15.03 0.31 -25.56
N ALA A 12 -14.36 0.45 -26.70
CA ALA A 12 -12.91 0.58 -26.79
C ALA A 12 -12.39 1.91 -26.22
N LEU A 13 -13.16 3.00 -26.33
CA LEU A 13 -12.79 4.31 -25.76
C LEU A 13 -12.86 4.36 -24.23
N ILE A 14 -13.71 3.53 -23.61
CA ILE A 14 -13.84 3.45 -22.15
C ILE A 14 -12.68 2.65 -21.54
N GLY A 15 -12.13 1.66 -22.26
CA GLY A 15 -11.03 0.81 -21.77
C GLY A 15 -9.64 1.48 -21.78
N LEU A 16 -9.41 2.49 -22.62
CA LEU A 16 -8.09 3.12 -22.78
C LEU A 16 -7.83 4.27 -21.79
N ALA A 17 -8.84 4.71 -21.04
CA ALA A 17 -8.71 5.73 -20.00
C ALA A 17 -8.41 5.16 -18.60
N SER A 18 -7.79 3.97 -18.52
CA SER A 18 -7.43 3.33 -17.24
C SER A 18 -6.21 3.93 -16.53
N CYS A 19 -5.72 5.09 -16.97
CA CYS A 19 -4.88 5.95 -16.14
C CYS A 19 -5.74 6.67 -15.09
N GLN A 20 -6.62 5.95 -14.39
CA GLN A 20 -7.15 6.48 -13.13
C GLN A 20 -5.97 6.53 -12.17
N LYS A 21 -5.43 7.73 -11.96
CA LYS A 21 -4.53 8.00 -10.84
C LYS A 21 -5.26 7.54 -9.59
N GLU A 22 -4.76 6.48 -8.97
CA GLU A 22 -5.29 5.97 -7.72
C GLU A 22 -5.30 7.11 -6.69
N PRO A 23 -6.36 7.22 -5.88
CA PRO A 23 -6.38 8.18 -4.79
C PRO A 23 -5.17 7.88 -3.90
N ASP A 24 -4.22 8.81 -3.87
CA ASP A 24 -3.11 8.72 -2.94
C ASP A 24 -3.67 8.94 -1.54
N PHE A 25 -3.30 8.09 -0.58
CA PHE A 25 -3.78 8.17 0.80
C PHE A 25 -3.10 9.29 1.60
N ILE A 26 -2.36 10.18 0.92
CA ILE A 26 -1.76 11.38 1.52
C ILE A 26 -2.86 12.41 1.81
N ASP A 27 -2.92 12.87 3.07
CA ASP A 27 -3.80 13.95 3.48
C ASP A 27 -3.46 15.24 2.69
N PRO A 28 -4.43 15.85 1.98
CA PRO A 28 -4.19 17.04 1.16
C PRO A 28 -3.79 18.29 1.96
N ASN A 29 -4.02 18.32 3.27
CA ASN A 29 -3.59 19.40 4.17
C ASN A 29 -2.20 19.16 4.79
N THR A 30 -1.64 17.96 4.68
CA THR A 30 -0.22 17.79 4.93
C THR A 30 0.54 18.30 3.71
N VAL A 31 1.25 19.42 3.86
CA VAL A 31 2.30 19.80 2.91
C VAL A 31 3.17 18.55 2.72
N PRO A 32 3.22 17.94 1.52
CA PRO A 32 4.06 16.78 1.33
C PRO A 32 5.46 17.25 1.69
N ALA A 33 6.05 16.65 2.73
CA ALA A 33 7.44 16.89 3.04
C ALA A 33 8.19 16.58 1.74
N SER A 34 8.67 17.64 1.08
CA SER A 34 9.48 17.59 -0.12
C SER A 34 10.89 17.12 0.28
N THR A 35 10.93 15.92 0.83
CA THR A 35 12.13 15.13 1.01
C THR A 35 12.01 14.06 -0.06
N SER A 36 12.95 13.99 -0.99
CA SER A 36 13.06 12.96 -2.04
C SER A 36 13.22 11.52 -1.49
N THR A 37 12.80 11.27 -0.27
CA THR A 37 12.69 9.96 0.36
C THR A 37 11.31 9.39 0.06
N THR A 38 11.28 8.32 -0.72
CA THR A 38 10.09 7.48 -0.90
C THR A 38 9.47 7.19 0.47
N PRO A 39 8.18 7.51 0.70
CA PRO A 39 7.54 7.23 1.97
C PRO A 39 7.57 5.72 2.24
N LEU A 40 7.97 5.33 3.46
CA LEU A 40 8.04 3.94 3.90
C LEU A 40 6.78 3.58 4.68
N LEU A 41 6.24 2.38 4.45
CA LEU A 41 5.06 1.89 5.15
C LEU A 41 5.41 1.56 6.61
N VAL A 42 4.91 2.32 7.59
CA VAL A 42 5.21 2.09 9.01
C VAL A 42 4.23 1.13 9.67
N ARG A 43 2.97 1.11 9.22
CA ARG A 43 1.89 0.32 9.81
C ARG A 43 0.81 0.00 8.79
N SER A 44 0.33 -1.24 8.79
CA SER A 44 -0.91 -1.64 8.12
C SER A 44 -1.87 -2.28 9.12
N VAL A 45 -3.17 -2.13 8.87
CA VAL A 45 -4.23 -2.73 9.68
C VAL A 45 -5.19 -3.43 8.74
N GLN A 46 -5.41 -4.71 9.00
CA GLN A 46 -6.47 -5.50 8.39
C GLN A 46 -7.55 -5.71 9.45
N VAL A 47 -8.80 -5.41 9.14
CA VAL A 47 -9.93 -5.61 10.04
C VAL A 47 -10.81 -6.72 9.46
N ASP A 48 -11.14 -7.71 10.28
CA ASP A 48 -12.07 -8.79 9.94
C ASP A 48 -13.11 -8.91 11.06
N GLY A 49 -14.32 -8.41 10.80
CA GLY A 49 -15.36 -8.29 11.82
C GLY A 49 -14.92 -7.45 13.03
N ASN A 50 -14.83 -8.08 14.20
CA ASN A 50 -14.38 -7.46 15.45
C ASN A 50 -12.87 -7.58 15.68
N ASP A 51 -12.18 -8.39 14.87
CA ASP A 51 -10.75 -8.62 15.01
C ASP A 51 -9.95 -7.66 14.13
N SER A 52 -8.74 -7.36 14.56
CA SER A 52 -7.81 -6.56 13.76
C SER A 52 -6.41 -7.13 13.84
N LEU A 53 -5.81 -7.31 12.66
CA LEU A 53 -4.44 -7.72 12.48
C LEU A 53 -3.61 -6.49 12.10
N VAL A 54 -2.71 -6.09 12.99
CA VAL A 54 -1.82 -4.95 12.83
C VAL A 54 -0.44 -5.45 12.46
N THR A 55 0.09 -5.02 11.31
CA THR A 55 1.51 -5.21 10.97
C THR A 55 2.26 -3.91 11.17
N THR A 56 3.34 -3.92 11.94
CA THR A 56 4.25 -2.77 12.08
C THR A 56 5.60 -3.06 11.46
N TYR A 57 6.22 -2.04 10.87
CA TYR A 57 7.49 -2.12 10.17
C TYR A 57 8.45 -1.07 10.74
N ALA A 58 9.72 -1.46 10.91
CA ALA A 58 10.78 -0.53 11.29
C ALA A 58 11.93 -0.60 10.27
N TYR A 59 12.53 0.55 10.01
CA TYR A 59 13.58 0.72 9.01
C TYR A 59 14.83 1.34 9.63
N ASP A 60 16.00 1.04 9.06
CA ASP A 60 17.23 1.74 9.41
C ASP A 60 17.35 3.10 8.70
N SER A 61 18.42 3.85 9.00
CA SER A 61 18.70 5.17 8.41
C SER A 61 18.90 5.14 6.89
N SER A 62 19.13 3.96 6.31
CA SER A 62 19.24 3.75 4.87
C SER A 62 17.92 3.26 4.23
N GLY A 63 16.82 3.22 5.00
CA GLY A 63 15.51 2.77 4.53
C GLY A 63 15.36 1.26 4.34
N ARG A 64 16.29 0.43 4.88
CA ARG A 64 16.11 -1.03 4.84
C ARG A 64 15.24 -1.50 6.00
N LEU A 65 14.35 -2.46 5.73
CA LEU A 65 13.51 -3.08 6.75
C LEU A 65 14.36 -3.89 7.75
N VAL A 66 14.21 -3.60 9.04
CA VAL A 66 14.94 -4.26 10.14
C VAL A 66 14.02 -4.98 11.14
N LYS A 67 12.73 -4.64 11.16
CA LYS A 67 11.72 -5.31 12.00
C LYS A 67 10.37 -5.40 11.28
N LYS A 68 9.71 -6.55 11.42
CA LYS A 68 8.29 -6.74 11.10
C LYS A 68 7.60 -7.40 12.30
N GLU A 69 6.55 -6.80 12.83
CA GLU A 69 5.80 -7.34 13.96
C GLU A 69 4.31 -7.43 13.62
N LEU A 70 3.72 -8.57 13.93
CA LEU A 70 2.32 -8.90 13.68
C LEU A 70 1.60 -8.99 15.01
N THR A 71 0.56 -8.17 15.19
CA THR A 71 -0.20 -8.07 16.44
C THR A 71 -1.68 -8.24 16.14
N GLU A 72 -2.36 -9.10 16.90
CA GLU A 72 -3.81 -9.28 16.85
C GLU A 72 -4.39 -8.93 18.21
N SER A 73 -5.37 -8.02 18.26
CA SER A 73 -6.06 -7.65 19.52
C SER A 73 -5.09 -7.31 20.67
N SER A 74 -4.01 -6.58 20.36
CA SER A 74 -2.91 -6.21 21.27
C SER A 74 -1.97 -7.35 21.71
N THR A 75 -2.12 -8.55 21.16
CA THR A 75 -1.23 -9.69 21.37
C THR A 75 -0.25 -9.83 20.22
N VAL A 76 1.05 -9.83 20.51
CA VAL A 76 2.08 -10.07 19.48
C VAL A 76 2.04 -11.55 19.09
N LEU A 77 1.68 -11.82 17.84
CA LEU A 77 1.68 -13.17 17.27
C LEU A 77 3.06 -13.55 16.76
N GLU A 78 3.68 -12.64 16.01
CA GLU A 78 4.97 -12.86 15.37
C GLU A 78 5.82 -11.59 15.41
N SER A 79 7.12 -11.74 15.62
CA SER A 79 8.08 -10.64 15.52
C SER A 79 9.36 -11.13 14.86
N TYR A 80 9.67 -10.55 13.71
CA TYR A 80 10.87 -10.81 12.94
C TYR A 80 11.85 -9.66 13.08
N ARG A 81 13.08 -9.99 13.47
CA ARG A 81 14.23 -9.09 13.34
C ARG A 81 15.04 -9.51 12.12
N LEU A 82 15.18 -8.61 11.16
CA LEU A 82 15.94 -8.83 9.95
C LEU A 82 17.37 -8.31 10.19
N VAL A 83 18.33 -9.22 10.19
CA VAL A 83 19.76 -8.90 10.27
C VAL A 83 20.41 -9.15 8.93
N ARG A 84 21.42 -8.34 8.59
CA ARG A 84 22.26 -8.61 7.43
C ARG A 84 23.11 -9.84 7.73
N ASN A 85 23.26 -10.71 6.75
CA ASN A 85 24.29 -11.74 6.86
C ASN A 85 25.64 -11.03 6.93
N ALA A 86 26.41 -11.29 7.98
CA ALA A 86 27.78 -10.80 8.05
C ALA A 86 28.59 -11.54 6.99
N SER A 87 29.27 -10.80 6.11
CA SER A 87 30.21 -11.34 5.13
C SER A 87 31.51 -11.76 5.79
#